data_AF-A0A267H785-F1
#
_entry.id   AF-A0A267H785-F1
#
_cell.length_a   1.000
_cell.length_b   1.000
_cell.length_c   1.000
_cell.angle_alpha   90.00
_cell.angle_beta   90.00
_cell.angle_gamma   90.00
#
_symmetry.space_group_name_H-M   'P 1'
#
loop_
_entity.id
_entity.type
_entity.pdbx_description
1 polymer ?
#
loop_
_entity_poly.entity_id
_entity_poly.type
_entity_poly.pdbx_seq_one_letter_code
_entity_poly.pdbx_strand_id
1 'polypeptide(L)'
;NVPKTRRTFCKFTCKKHTLHKVTQYKSGKASLYAQGKRRYDRKQSGYGGQTKPIFRKKAKTTKKIVLRMECSECKHRKQLAIKRCKHFELGGDKKKKGQMIQF
;
A
#
# COMPACT_ATOMS: atom_id res chain seq x y z
N ASN A 1 12.17 8.76 -3.02
CA ASN A 1 12.33 7.96 -4.25
C ASN A 1 12.48 6.45 -4.00
N VAL A 2 11.71 5.62 -4.71
CA VAL A 2 11.90 4.15 -4.84
C VAL A 2 11.88 3.79 -6.33
N PRO A 3 12.75 2.91 -6.85
CA PRO A 3 12.74 2.54 -8.26
C PRO A 3 11.48 1.74 -8.66
N LYS A 4 11.05 1.88 -9.92
CA LYS A 4 9.92 1.12 -10.49
C LYS A 4 10.23 -0.38 -10.67
N THR A 5 11.50 -0.76 -10.65
CA THR A 5 11.97 -2.15 -10.72
C THR A 5 12.95 -2.45 -9.59
N ARG A 6 12.88 -3.67 -9.05
CA ARG A 6 13.79 -4.12 -7.99
C ARG A 6 14.05 -5.62 -8.11
N ARG A 7 15.32 -6.04 -8.07
CA ARG A 7 15.68 -7.46 -7.98
C ARG A 7 15.54 -7.92 -6.53
N THR A 8 14.76 -8.97 -6.30
CA THR A 8 14.50 -9.47 -4.93
C THR A 8 14.03 -10.92 -5.00
N PHE A 9 14.16 -11.66 -3.90
CA PHE A 9 13.77 -13.06 -3.81
C PHE A 9 12.27 -13.26 -4.09
N CYS A 10 11.94 -14.18 -4.99
CA CYS A 10 10.58 -14.64 -5.22
C CYS A 10 10.37 -16.01 -4.55
N LYS A 11 9.50 -16.04 -3.52
CA LYS A 11 9.26 -17.23 -2.67
C LYS A 11 8.40 -18.31 -3.35
N PHE A 12 7.65 -17.96 -4.38
CA PHE A 12 6.59 -18.81 -4.93
C PHE A 12 7.16 -19.99 -5.74
N THR A 13 7.20 -19.88 -7.07
CA THR A 13 7.71 -20.94 -7.95
C THR A 13 9.17 -20.74 -8.31
N CYS A 14 9.61 -19.49 -8.50
CA CYS A 14 10.97 -19.20 -8.97
C CYS A 14 12.07 -19.56 -7.96
N LYS A 15 11.78 -19.45 -6.64
CA LYS A 15 12.73 -19.68 -5.52
C LYS A 15 14.12 -19.04 -5.71
N LYS A 16 14.18 -17.93 -6.43
CA LYS A 16 15.42 -17.22 -6.80
C LYS A 16 15.18 -15.71 -6.84
N HIS A 17 16.27 -14.95 -7.03
CA HIS A 17 16.22 -13.49 -7.15
C HIS A 17 15.84 -13.04 -8.56
N THR A 18 14.57 -12.69 -8.73
CA THR A 18 14.02 -12.21 -10.02
C THR A 18 13.78 -10.71 -10.01
N LEU A 19 13.60 -10.13 -11.19
CA LEU A 19 13.15 -8.74 -11.32
C LEU A 19 11.68 -8.63 -10.89
N HIS A 20 11.36 -7.59 -10.13
CA HIS A 20 10.00 -7.29 -9.72
C HIS A 20 9.59 -5.89 -10.16
N LYS A 21 8.40 -5.76 -10.73
CA LYS A 21 7.74 -4.47 -10.97
C LYS A 21 7.18 -3.97 -9.65
N VAL A 22 7.62 -2.79 -9.23
CA VAL A 22 7.20 -2.14 -7.99
C VAL A 22 6.04 -1.20 -8.31
N THR A 23 4.97 -1.30 -7.55
CA THR A 23 3.81 -0.38 -7.62
C THR A 23 3.39 0.02 -6.21
N GLN A 24 2.71 1.15 -6.07
CA GLN A 24 2.11 1.53 -4.79
C GLN A 24 0.82 0.75 -4.58
N TYR A 25 0.65 0.15 -3.40
CA TYR A 25 -0.61 -0.46 -3.01
C TYR A 25 -1.72 0.59 -2.88
N LYS A 26 -2.90 0.25 -3.41
CA LYS A 26 -4.15 0.99 -3.20
C LYS A 26 -5.17 0.06 -2.57
N SER A 27 -5.93 0.55 -1.60
CA SER A 27 -7.06 -0.19 -1.04
C SER A 27 -8.14 -0.37 -2.11
N GLY A 28 -8.65 -1.60 -2.25
CA GLY A 28 -9.80 -1.89 -3.08
C GLY A 28 -11.10 -1.35 -2.50
N LYS A 29 -12.18 -1.41 -3.28
CA LYS A 29 -13.55 -1.09 -2.83
C LYS A 29 -13.96 -2.05 -1.70
N ALA A 30 -14.56 -1.51 -0.63
CA ALA A 30 -15.08 -2.34 0.45
C ALA A 30 -16.27 -3.18 -0.03
N SER A 31 -16.27 -4.49 0.28
CA SER A 31 -17.37 -5.40 -0.04
C SER A 31 -18.53 -5.24 0.95
N LEU A 32 -19.77 -5.20 0.44
CA LEU A 32 -20.98 -5.13 1.26
C LEU A 32 -21.36 -6.48 1.89
N TYR A 33 -20.97 -7.57 1.24
CA TYR A 33 -21.36 -8.93 1.63
C TYR A 33 -20.43 -9.55 2.69
N ALA A 34 -19.36 -8.86 3.06
CA ALA A 34 -18.49 -9.27 4.15
C ALA A 34 -19.31 -9.42 5.45
N GLN A 35 -19.05 -10.48 6.21
CA GLN A 35 -19.82 -10.83 7.41
C GLN A 35 -19.95 -9.65 8.40
N GLY A 36 -18.88 -8.88 8.59
CA GLY A 36 -18.87 -7.71 9.47
C GLY A 36 -19.80 -6.58 9.00
N LYS A 37 -19.87 -6.33 7.69
CA LYS A 37 -20.74 -5.30 7.12
C LYS A 37 -22.21 -5.74 7.19
N ARG A 38 -22.53 -6.98 6.82
CA ARG A 38 -23.88 -7.55 7.00
C ARG A 38 -24.37 -7.45 8.45
N ARG A 39 -23.50 -7.78 9.41
CA ARG A 39 -23.82 -7.68 10.85
C ARG A 39 -24.03 -6.23 11.29
N TYR A 40 -23.18 -5.31 10.81
CA TYR A 40 -23.30 -3.88 11.14
C TYR A 40 -24.60 -3.29 10.61
N ASP A 41 -24.95 -3.57 9.36
CA ASP A 41 -26.17 -3.04 8.73
C ASP A 41 -27.43 -3.58 9.42
N ARG A 42 -27.46 -4.87 9.76
CA ARG A 42 -28.54 -5.46 10.56
C ARG A 42 -28.62 -4.87 11.98
N LYS A 43 -27.49 -4.51 12.59
CA LYS A 43 -27.50 -3.87 13.91
C LYS A 43 -28.01 -2.43 13.82
N GLN A 44 -27.73 -1.75 12.71
CA GLN A 44 -28.05 -0.35 12.50
C GLN A 44 -29.50 -0.12 12.03
N SER A 45 -30.20 -1.15 11.55
CA SER A 45 -31.60 -1.04 11.10
C SER A 45 -32.55 -0.80 12.27
N GLY A 46 -33.60 0.00 12.04
CA GLY A 46 -34.61 0.35 13.04
C GLY A 46 -34.27 1.63 13.80
N TYR A 47 -34.84 1.80 14.99
CA TYR A 47 -34.64 2.96 15.85
C TYR A 47 -33.46 2.75 16.82
N GLY A 48 -32.95 3.83 17.44
CA GLY A 48 -31.87 3.77 18.41
C GLY A 48 -30.54 4.41 17.98
N GLY A 49 -30.49 4.98 16.77
CA GLY A 49 -29.37 5.81 16.30
C GLY A 49 -28.09 5.00 16.01
N GLN A 50 -26.93 5.63 16.25
CA GLN A 50 -25.63 5.07 15.90
C GLN A 50 -25.20 3.93 16.86
N THR A 51 -25.07 2.70 16.36
CA THR A 51 -24.86 1.52 17.22
C THR A 51 -23.40 1.09 17.47
N LYS A 52 -22.43 1.73 16.82
CA LYS A 52 -20.98 1.50 17.01
C LYS A 52 -20.21 2.82 17.11
N PRO A 53 -19.11 2.87 17.88
CA PRO A 53 -18.35 4.08 18.09
C PRO A 53 -17.71 4.59 16.80
N ILE A 54 -17.73 5.91 16.61
CA ILE A 54 -17.04 6.61 15.52
C ILE A 54 -15.76 7.22 16.08
N PHE A 55 -14.61 6.85 15.51
CA PHE A 55 -13.32 7.38 15.94
C PHE A 55 -13.13 8.84 15.47
N ARG A 56 -12.95 9.78 16.42
CA ARG A 56 -12.77 11.22 16.13
C ARG A 56 -11.35 11.77 16.38
N LYS A 57 -10.51 11.08 17.15
CA LYS A 57 -9.22 11.60 17.66
C LYS A 57 -8.01 11.20 16.78
N LYS A 58 -8.02 11.52 15.48
CA LYS A 58 -6.95 11.12 14.56
C LYS A 58 -5.68 11.98 14.73
N ALA A 59 -4.63 11.37 15.29
CA ALA A 59 -3.33 12.05 15.48
C ALA A 59 -2.33 11.87 14.32
N LYS A 60 -2.40 10.78 13.55
CA LYS A 60 -1.38 10.48 12.53
C LYS A 60 -1.62 11.29 11.24
N THR A 61 -0.60 12.02 10.81
CA THR A 61 -0.59 12.83 9.59
C THR A 61 -0.18 12.05 8.33
N THR A 62 0.54 10.93 8.49
CA THR A 62 1.02 10.08 7.39
C THR A 62 0.48 8.65 7.49
N LYS A 63 0.76 7.82 6.48
CA LYS A 63 0.47 6.37 6.47
C LYS A 63 1.78 5.60 6.22
N LYS A 64 1.82 4.33 6.61
CA LYS A 64 2.89 3.42 6.12
C LYS A 64 2.56 3.08 4.67
N ILE A 65 3.51 3.31 3.77
CA ILE A 65 3.33 2.99 2.36
C ILE A 65 3.65 1.52 2.17
N VAL A 66 2.81 0.83 1.40
CA VAL A 66 3.02 -0.58 1.04
C VAL A 66 3.33 -0.64 -0.44
N LEU A 67 4.44 -1.29 -0.77
CA LEU A 67 4.85 -1.58 -2.13
C LEU A 67 4.31 -2.95 -2.53
N ARG A 68 3.61 -3.00 -3.67
CA ARG A 68 3.21 -4.24 -4.33
C ARG A 68 4.28 -4.58 -5.36
N MET A 69 5.01 -5.66 -5.12
CA MET A 69 6.06 -6.16 -5.99
C MET A 69 5.52 -7.36 -6.76
N GLU A 70 5.43 -7.24 -8.08
CA GLU A 70 5.02 -8.31 -8.98
C GLU A 70 6.24 -8.92 -9.68
N CYS A 71 6.43 -10.23 -9.54
CA CYS A 71 7.51 -10.95 -10.20
C CYS A 71 7.29 -10.96 -11.72
N SER A 72 8.33 -10.66 -12.51
CA SER A 72 8.25 -10.67 -13.97
C SER A 72 8.06 -12.08 -14.56
N GLU A 73 8.55 -13.12 -13.88
CA GLU A 73 8.48 -14.50 -14.36
C GLU A 73 7.15 -15.17 -13.99
N CYS A 74 6.86 -15.34 -12.69
CA CYS A 74 5.69 -16.08 -12.22
C CYS A 74 4.46 -15.22 -11.91
N LYS A 75 4.53 -13.89 -12.10
CA LYS A 75 3.46 -12.92 -11.79
C LYS A 75 2.97 -12.92 -10.33
N HIS A 76 3.67 -13.64 -9.45
CA HIS A 76 3.37 -13.65 -8.03
C HIS A 76 3.60 -12.27 -7.43
N ARG A 77 2.72 -11.88 -6.51
CA ARG A 77 2.69 -10.54 -5.91
C ARG A 77 3.00 -10.64 -4.42
N LYS A 78 4.01 -9.89 -3.98
CA LYS A 78 4.33 -9.74 -2.57
C LYS A 78 4.18 -8.29 -2.11
N GLN A 79 3.86 -8.11 -0.83
CA GLN A 79 3.70 -6.80 -0.22
C GLN A 79 4.88 -6.48 0.69
N LEU A 80 5.40 -5.25 0.63
CA LEU A 80 6.46 -4.77 1.51
C LEU A 80 6.08 -3.40 2.07
N ALA A 81 5.91 -3.31 3.39
CA ALA A 81 5.67 -2.05 4.07
C ALA A 81 7.00 -1.30 4.30
N ILE A 82 7.02 -0.01 4.00
CA ILE A 82 8.14 0.89 4.32
C ILE A 82 7.83 1.76 5.54
N LYS A 83 8.84 2.49 6.04
CA LYS A 83 8.67 3.50 7.09
C LYS A 83 7.74 4.62 6.61
N ARG A 84 7.19 5.39 7.56
CA ARG A 84 6.31 6.54 7.25
C ARG A 84 7.13 7.65 6.62
N CYS A 85 6.62 8.27 5.56
CA CYS A 85 7.19 9.46 4.95
C CYS A 85 6.06 10.43 4.57
N LYS A 86 6.38 11.73 4.46
CA LYS A 86 5.43 12.77 4.01
C LYS A 86 5.30 12.77 2.49
N HIS A 87 6.44 12.75 1.80
CA HIS A 87 6.51 12.69 0.34
C HIS A 87 7.02 11.31 -0.09
N PHE A 88 6.36 10.74 -1.09
CA PHE A 88 6.74 9.47 -1.70
C PHE A 88 6.56 9.56 -3.21
N GLU A 89 7.59 9.14 -3.91
CA GLU A 89 7.63 9.11 -5.36
C GLU A 89 8.20 7.76 -5.81
N LEU A 90 7.70 7.28 -6.94
CA LEU A 90 8.09 6.00 -7.52
C LEU A 90 8.69 6.23 -8.91
N GLY A 91 9.99 5.97 -9.04
CA GLY A 91 10.76 6.22 -10.25
C GLY A 91 11.04 7.69 -10.51
N GLY A 92 11.29 8.47 -9.46
CA GLY A 92 11.81 9.83 -9.62
C GLY A 92 13.27 9.83 -10.06
N ASP A 93 13.80 11.01 -10.36
CA ASP A 93 15.18 11.14 -10.81
C ASP A 93 16.19 10.79 -9.72
N LYS A 94 17.32 10.22 -10.16
CA LYS A 94 18.45 10.00 -9.28
C LYS A 94 19.16 11.34 -9.08
N LYS A 95 19.51 11.64 -7.84
CA LYS A 95 20.33 12.82 -7.53
C LYS A 95 21.68 12.69 -8.23
N LYS A 96 22.05 13.70 -9.03
CA LYS A 96 23.36 13.79 -9.68
C LYS A 96 24.38 14.29 -8.65
N LYS A 97 25.61 13.75 -8.67
CA LYS A 97 26.69 14.18 -7.76
C LYS A 97 27.39 15.41 -8.34
N GLY A 98 27.68 16.40 -7.51
CA GLY A 98 28.54 17.55 -7.86
C GLY A 98 27.93 18.58 -8.84
N GLN A 99 26.62 18.51 -9.13
CA GLN A 99 25.99 19.54 -9.97
C GLN A 99 25.55 20.73 -9.13
N MET A 100 25.89 21.93 -9.61
CA MET A 100 25.36 23.17 -9.08
C MET A 100 23.84 23.21 -9.31
N ILE A 101 23.10 23.52 -8.26
CA ILE A 101 21.65 23.73 -8.36
C ILE A 101 21.45 25.05 -9.12
N GLN A 102 20.58 25.06 -10.14
CA GLN A 102 20.21 26.29 -10.82
C GLN A 102 19.38 27.16 -9.87
N PHE A 103 19.74 28.43 -9.78
CA PHE A 103 19.01 29.47 -9.04
C PHE A 103 17.98 30.14 -9.93
#